data_AF-A0A9D2BAC3-F1
#
_entry.id   AF-A0A9D2BAC3-F1
#
_cell.length_a   1.000
_cell.length_b   1.000
_cell.length_c   1.000
_cell.angle_alpha   90.00
_cell.angle_beta   90.00
_cell.angle_gamma   90.00
#
_symmetry.space_group_name_H-M   'P 1'
#
loop_
_entity.id
_entity.type
_entity.pdbx_description
1 polymer ?
#
loop_
_entity_poly.entity_id
_entity_poly.type
_entity_poly.pdbx_seq_one_letter_code
_entity_poly.pdbx_strand_id
1 'polypeptide(L)'
;MPTFQSVILAGVVDVKNVKIKIRSEQEHKTNSPWNIATDFLVDMSFDKDDIKGMLKQYEADYETGMDLDEMAGLISDSTSGYPFLVSRICQLLDERVAGSGRFPHRTEAWTKAGYIEAEKILIHEKNTLFESLTGKLEDFPELAQILKAILFNGLPMSYAAGNQAIEVASMFGFVRNVDGNLAVANRIFETYLYNLFLSEEEVSNAVYATADHKRNRAKLCRGKDQGYEAHRYYRGLWRRTVRD
;
A
#
# COMPACT_ATOMS: atom_id res chain seq x y z
N MET A 1 -7.99 -26.66 -14.61
CA MET A 1 -8.25 -26.01 -13.31
C MET A 1 -7.00 -25.26 -12.91
N PRO A 2 -7.08 -24.07 -12.29
CA PRO A 2 -5.90 -23.36 -11.84
C PRO A 2 -5.18 -24.16 -10.76
N THR A 3 -3.86 -24.31 -10.89
CA THR A 3 -3.02 -25.09 -9.96
C THR A 3 -2.84 -24.40 -8.62
N PHE A 4 -2.74 -23.06 -8.62
CA PHE A 4 -2.68 -22.25 -7.41
C PHE A 4 -3.99 -21.50 -7.18
N GLN A 5 -4.47 -21.50 -5.94
CA GLN A 5 -5.67 -20.78 -5.53
C GLN A 5 -5.31 -19.76 -4.46
N SER A 6 -5.78 -18.53 -4.64
CA SER A 6 -5.67 -17.47 -3.65
C SER A 6 -6.97 -17.38 -2.86
N VAL A 7 -6.88 -17.55 -1.53
CA VAL A 7 -8.00 -17.41 -0.60
C VAL A 7 -7.68 -16.25 0.34
N ILE A 8 -8.60 -15.30 0.46
CA ILE A 8 -8.54 -14.24 1.46
C ILE A 8 -9.58 -14.52 2.52
N LEU A 9 -9.14 -14.63 3.77
CA LEU A 9 -10.04 -14.71 4.91
C LEU A 9 -10.36 -13.27 5.37
N ALA A 10 -11.51 -12.75 4.95
CA ALA A 10 -11.98 -11.43 5.39
C ALA A 10 -12.79 -11.56 6.68
N GLY A 11 -12.37 -10.85 7.75
CA GLY A 11 -13.20 -10.65 8.94
C GLY A 11 -12.80 -11.40 10.22
N VAL A 12 -11.64 -12.04 10.27
CA VAL A 12 -11.11 -12.56 11.54
C VAL A 12 -10.54 -11.40 12.34
N VAL A 13 -11.17 -11.09 13.47
CA VAL A 13 -10.75 -10.05 14.41
C VAL A 13 -10.86 -10.66 15.80
N ASP A 14 -9.84 -10.47 16.64
CA ASP A 14 -9.92 -10.85 18.05
C ASP A 14 -11.18 -10.22 18.67
N VAL A 15 -11.89 -10.96 19.53
CA VAL A 15 -13.06 -10.48 20.28
C VAL A 15 -12.78 -9.16 21.00
N LYS A 16 -11.53 -8.92 21.43
CA LYS A 16 -11.08 -7.64 22.01
C LYS A 16 -11.34 -6.45 21.08
N ASN A 17 -11.23 -6.64 19.77
CA ASN A 17 -11.26 -5.61 18.73
C ASN A 17 -12.52 -5.65 17.85
N VAL A 18 -13.37 -6.69 17.97
CA VAL A 18 -14.69 -6.75 17.30
C VAL A 18 -15.55 -5.50 17.61
N LYS A 19 -15.37 -4.89 18.78
CA LYS A 19 -16.07 -3.65 19.17
C LYS A 19 -15.74 -2.43 18.31
N ILE A 20 -14.54 -2.38 17.70
CA ILE A 20 -14.12 -1.26 16.83
C ILE A 20 -14.98 -1.19 15.57
N LYS A 21 -15.44 -2.33 15.04
CA LYS A 21 -16.32 -2.39 13.85
C LYS A 21 -17.81 -2.16 14.14
N ILE A 22 -18.24 -2.24 15.39
CA ILE A 22 -19.68 -2.33 15.75
C ILE A 22 -20.27 -0.98 16.23
N ARG A 23 -19.47 0.03 16.59
CA ARG A 23 -19.98 1.26 17.22
C ARG A 23 -19.35 2.54 16.66
N SER A 24 -20.17 3.60 16.57
CA SER A 24 -19.75 4.96 16.20
C SER A 24 -18.85 5.61 17.26
N GLU A 25 -17.97 6.49 16.77
CA GLU A 25 -16.70 7.02 17.31
C GLU A 25 -16.65 7.67 18.72
N GLN A 26 -17.65 7.54 19.61
CA GLN A 26 -17.68 8.35 20.85
C GLN A 26 -17.61 7.62 22.19
N GLU A 27 -17.44 6.29 22.22
CA GLU A 27 -17.20 5.59 23.49
C GLU A 27 -16.07 4.55 23.37
N HIS A 28 -14.81 5.00 23.46
CA HIS A 28 -13.68 4.14 23.80
C HIS A 28 -13.80 3.67 25.25
N LYS A 29 -14.70 2.72 25.53
CA LYS A 29 -14.69 1.99 26.80
C LYS A 29 -13.63 0.90 26.73
N THR A 30 -12.61 1.07 27.55
CA THR A 30 -11.60 0.05 27.85
C THR A 30 -12.27 -1.28 28.19
N ASN A 31 -11.70 -2.39 27.69
CA ASN A 31 -12.15 -3.72 28.09
C ASN A 31 -11.97 -3.88 29.61
N SER A 32 -12.86 -4.63 30.26
CA SER A 32 -12.78 -4.86 31.71
C SER A 32 -11.40 -5.43 32.06
N PRO A 33 -10.73 -4.93 33.11
CA PRO A 33 -9.38 -5.37 33.50
C PRO A 33 -9.32 -6.85 33.92
N TRP A 34 -10.49 -7.49 34.05
CA TRP A 34 -10.68 -8.89 34.40
C TRP A 34 -10.98 -9.80 33.19
N ASN A 35 -11.03 -9.24 31.97
CA ASN A 35 -11.30 -10.00 30.76
C ASN A 35 -10.00 -10.57 30.17
N ILE A 36 -9.66 -11.81 30.54
CA ILE A 36 -8.58 -12.56 29.89
C ILE A 36 -9.16 -13.16 28.61
N ALA A 37 -9.15 -12.39 27.52
CA ALA A 37 -9.37 -12.98 26.21
C ALA A 37 -8.09 -13.69 25.79
N THR A 38 -8.18 -15.00 25.58
CA THR A 38 -7.09 -15.85 25.12
C THR A 38 -6.56 -15.31 23.81
N ASP A 39 -5.26 -15.07 23.74
CA ASP A 39 -4.64 -14.56 22.52
C ASP A 39 -4.79 -15.61 21.40
N PHE A 40 -5.41 -15.20 20.30
CA PHE A 40 -5.49 -16.02 19.09
C PHE A 40 -4.12 -16.02 18.40
N LEU A 41 -3.19 -16.81 18.93
CA LEU A 41 -1.81 -16.96 18.44
C LEU A 41 -1.71 -17.96 17.28
N VAL A 42 -2.63 -17.89 16.31
CA VAL A 42 -2.52 -18.69 15.09
C VAL A 42 -1.71 -17.88 14.08
N ASP A 43 -0.42 -18.17 13.98
CA ASP A 43 0.37 -17.71 12.85
C ASP A 43 -0.07 -18.49 11.61
N MET A 44 -0.70 -17.79 10.67
CA MET A 44 -1.15 -18.38 9.41
C MET A 44 -0.13 -18.15 8.29
N SER A 45 1.05 -17.60 8.59
CA SER A 45 2.11 -17.44 7.60
C SER A 45 2.80 -18.77 7.30
N PHE A 46 3.18 -18.95 6.04
CA PHE A 46 3.99 -20.09 5.62
C PHE A 46 5.45 -19.82 5.92
N ASP A 47 6.13 -20.80 6.52
CA ASP A 47 7.58 -20.75 6.59
C ASP A 47 8.22 -21.09 5.24
N LYS A 48 9.54 -20.95 5.14
CA LYS A 48 10.26 -21.24 3.89
C LYS A 48 10.15 -22.72 3.50
N ASP A 49 10.14 -23.63 4.46
CA ASP A 49 10.09 -25.07 4.21
C ASP A 49 8.69 -25.51 3.76
N ASP A 50 7.64 -24.89 4.26
CA ASP A 50 6.26 -25.04 3.79
C ASP A 50 6.14 -24.63 2.32
N ILE A 51 6.65 -23.44 1.97
CA ILE A 51 6.65 -22.95 0.58
C ILE A 51 7.43 -23.91 -0.30
N LYS A 52 8.63 -24.33 0.12
CA LYS A 52 9.44 -25.31 -0.61
C LYS A 52 8.72 -26.63 -0.80
N GLY A 53 8.01 -27.12 0.23
CA GLY A 53 7.19 -28.33 0.17
C GLY A 53 6.08 -28.23 -0.87
N MET A 54 5.37 -27.10 -0.93
CA MET A 54 4.37 -26.82 -1.95
C MET A 54 4.98 -26.78 -3.37
N LEU A 55 6.11 -26.08 -3.54
CA LEU A 55 6.80 -26.01 -4.83
C LEU A 55 7.32 -27.37 -5.29
N LYS A 56 7.75 -28.23 -4.37
CA LYS A 56 8.20 -29.59 -4.70
C LYS A 56 7.08 -30.44 -5.30
N GLN A 57 5.84 -30.30 -4.80
CA GLN A 57 4.69 -30.98 -5.38
C GLN A 57 4.42 -30.47 -6.79
N TYR A 58 4.44 -29.15 -6.97
CA TYR A 58 4.28 -28.55 -8.29
C TYR A 58 5.39 -29.00 -9.27
N GLU A 59 6.64 -29.07 -8.83
CA GLU A 59 7.75 -29.52 -9.66
C GLU A 59 7.60 -30.99 -10.09
N ALA A 60 7.06 -31.85 -9.23
CA ALA A 60 6.81 -33.24 -9.57
C ALA A 60 5.76 -33.40 -10.69
N ASP A 61 4.81 -32.46 -10.81
CA ASP A 61 3.75 -32.49 -11.81
C ASP A 61 4.15 -31.83 -13.14
N TYR A 62 5.00 -30.80 -13.10
CA TYR A 62 5.27 -29.93 -14.25
C TYR A 62 6.73 -29.91 -14.71
N GLU A 63 7.66 -30.50 -13.96
CA GLU A 63 9.09 -30.64 -14.30
C GLU A 63 9.70 -29.34 -14.85
N THR A 64 9.50 -28.22 -14.13
CA THR A 64 9.95 -26.90 -14.58
C THR A 64 11.46 -26.69 -14.47
N GLY A 65 12.15 -27.56 -13.74
CA GLY A 65 13.59 -27.48 -13.50
C GLY A 65 13.99 -26.35 -12.53
N MET A 66 13.05 -25.84 -11.74
CA MET A 66 13.31 -24.73 -10.83
C MET A 66 14.20 -25.12 -9.65
N ASP A 67 15.01 -24.17 -9.17
CA ASP A 67 15.69 -24.30 -7.88
C ASP A 67 14.68 -24.05 -6.75
N LEU A 68 14.27 -25.14 -6.09
CA LEU A 68 13.29 -25.11 -5.01
C LEU A 68 13.74 -24.25 -3.83
N ASP A 69 15.03 -24.25 -3.49
CA ASP A 69 15.57 -23.50 -2.35
C ASP A 69 15.66 -22.00 -2.64
N GLU A 70 16.06 -21.65 -3.86
CA GLU A 70 16.08 -20.26 -4.32
C GLU A 70 14.66 -19.71 -4.44
N MET A 71 13.75 -20.41 -5.12
CA MET A 71 12.39 -19.94 -5.34
C MET A 71 11.59 -19.81 -4.04
N ALA A 72 11.68 -20.79 -3.13
CA ALA A 72 11.05 -20.69 -1.83
C ALA A 72 11.63 -19.52 -1.01
N GLY A 73 12.94 -19.28 -1.11
CA GLY A 73 13.61 -18.13 -0.49
C GLY A 73 13.08 -16.80 -1.01
N LEU A 74 13.05 -16.60 -2.33
CA LEU A 74 12.54 -15.38 -2.95
C LEU A 74 11.10 -15.07 -2.54
N ILE A 75 10.23 -16.08 -2.57
CA ILE A 75 8.83 -15.92 -2.19
C ILE A 75 8.72 -15.62 -0.69
N SER A 76 9.42 -16.37 0.18
CA SER A 76 9.39 -16.14 1.62
C SER A 76 9.91 -14.76 2.00
N ASP A 77 11.04 -14.33 1.44
CA ASP A 77 11.68 -13.04 1.74
C ASP A 77 10.78 -11.85 1.39
N SER A 78 10.10 -11.89 0.24
CA SER A 78 9.24 -10.78 -0.21
C SER A 78 7.85 -10.80 0.43
N THR A 79 7.30 -11.98 0.71
CA THR A 79 5.91 -12.12 1.21
C THR A 79 5.85 -12.25 2.73
N SER A 80 6.97 -12.57 3.39
CA SER A 80 7.03 -13.02 4.78
C SER A 80 6.01 -14.13 5.10
N GLY A 81 5.79 -15.04 4.14
CA GLY A 81 4.87 -16.15 4.29
C GLY A 81 3.40 -15.81 4.16
N TYR A 82 3.03 -14.57 3.79
CA TYR A 82 1.63 -14.16 3.73
C TYR A 82 0.84 -15.01 2.70
N PRO A 83 -0.16 -15.82 3.12
CA PRO A 83 -0.74 -16.87 2.28
C PRO A 83 -1.26 -16.40 0.92
N PHE A 84 -1.98 -15.28 0.90
CA PHE A 84 -2.49 -14.73 -0.36
C PHE A 84 -1.36 -14.34 -1.31
N LEU A 85 -0.30 -13.69 -0.80
CA LEU A 85 0.80 -13.21 -1.64
C LEU A 85 1.61 -14.39 -2.18
N VAL A 86 1.89 -15.40 -1.34
CA VAL A 86 2.54 -16.65 -1.75
C VAL A 86 1.76 -17.30 -2.89
N SER A 87 0.47 -17.58 -2.67
CA SER A 87 -0.38 -18.21 -3.69
C SER A 87 -0.51 -17.37 -4.96
N ARG A 88 -0.65 -16.04 -4.81
CA ARG A 88 -0.85 -15.14 -5.94
C ARG A 88 0.42 -15.02 -6.80
N ILE A 89 1.60 -14.96 -6.21
CA ILE A 89 2.87 -14.99 -6.96
C ILE A 89 2.99 -16.29 -7.75
N CYS A 90 2.78 -17.44 -7.11
CA CYS A 90 2.84 -18.74 -7.79
C CYS A 90 1.82 -18.81 -8.94
N GLN A 91 0.62 -18.28 -8.75
CA GLN A 91 -0.40 -18.19 -9.79
C GLN A 91 0.04 -17.30 -10.95
N LEU A 92 0.60 -16.11 -10.67
CA LEU A 92 1.07 -15.18 -11.69
C LEU A 92 2.23 -15.79 -12.51
N LEU A 93 3.15 -16.50 -11.84
CA LEU A 93 4.21 -17.24 -12.50
C LEU A 93 3.66 -18.28 -13.48
N ASP A 94 2.71 -19.08 -13.03
CA ASP A 94 2.11 -20.18 -13.80
C ASP A 94 1.27 -19.71 -14.99
N GLU A 95 0.46 -18.68 -14.79
CA GLU A 95 -0.61 -18.29 -15.72
C GLU A 95 -0.28 -17.07 -16.58
N ARG A 96 0.56 -16.14 -16.09
CA ARG A 96 0.82 -14.86 -16.77
C ARG A 96 2.25 -14.70 -17.22
N VAL A 97 3.22 -15.15 -16.43
CA VAL A 97 4.64 -15.07 -16.79
C VAL A 97 4.97 -16.20 -17.75
N ALA A 98 4.64 -17.44 -17.42
CA ALA A 98 4.79 -18.57 -18.33
C ALA A 98 3.89 -18.40 -19.56
N GLY A 99 4.46 -18.53 -20.75
CA GLY A 99 3.78 -18.30 -22.03
C GLY A 99 3.75 -16.83 -22.47
N SER A 100 4.36 -15.91 -21.71
CA SER A 100 4.58 -14.54 -22.16
C SER A 100 5.68 -14.49 -23.22
N GLY A 101 5.73 -13.41 -24.01
CA GLY A 101 6.74 -13.26 -25.07
C GLY A 101 8.19 -13.28 -24.57
N ARG A 102 8.42 -12.95 -23.29
CA ARG A 102 9.75 -12.99 -22.65
C ARG A 102 10.07 -14.34 -21.98
N PHE A 103 9.04 -15.10 -21.61
CA PHE A 103 9.16 -16.40 -20.95
C PHE A 103 8.20 -17.40 -21.61
N PRO A 104 8.52 -17.91 -22.81
CA PRO A 104 7.61 -18.75 -23.59
C PRO A 104 7.24 -20.07 -22.88
N HIS A 105 8.13 -20.57 -22.03
CA HIS A 105 7.96 -21.84 -21.32
C HIS A 105 8.02 -21.66 -19.80
N ARG A 106 7.43 -22.62 -19.06
CA ARG A 106 7.43 -22.66 -17.59
C ARG A 106 8.85 -22.70 -17.02
N THR A 107 9.77 -23.38 -17.69
CA THR A 107 11.18 -23.49 -17.31
C THR A 107 11.89 -22.13 -17.25
N GLU A 108 11.48 -21.18 -18.09
CA GLU A 108 12.04 -19.81 -18.09
C GLU A 108 11.34 -18.93 -17.06
N ALA A 109 10.03 -19.15 -16.86
CA ALA A 109 9.22 -18.41 -15.91
C ALA A 109 9.55 -18.73 -14.45
N TRP A 110 9.78 -20.00 -14.11
CA TRP A 110 10.13 -20.44 -12.75
C TRP A 110 11.62 -20.24 -12.44
N THR A 111 12.05 -19.00 -12.62
CA THR A 111 13.40 -18.50 -12.31
C THR A 111 13.29 -17.20 -11.54
N LYS A 112 14.39 -16.72 -10.95
CA LYS A 112 14.45 -15.40 -10.32
C LYS A 112 13.96 -14.26 -11.24
N ALA A 113 14.27 -14.35 -12.54
CA ALA A 113 13.84 -13.33 -13.51
C ALA A 113 12.32 -13.33 -13.71
N GLY A 114 11.70 -14.51 -13.80
CA GLY A 114 10.24 -14.61 -13.89
C GLY A 114 9.56 -14.25 -12.57
N TYR A 115 10.16 -14.56 -11.42
CA TYR A 115 9.69 -14.10 -10.11
C TYR A 115 9.60 -12.58 -10.04
N ILE A 116 10.66 -11.86 -10.46
CA ILE A 116 10.66 -10.38 -10.49
C ILE A 116 9.53 -9.85 -11.39
N GLU A 117 9.27 -10.49 -12.53
CA GLU A 117 8.17 -10.09 -13.40
C GLU A 117 6.80 -10.35 -12.74
N ALA A 118 6.62 -11.49 -12.07
CA ALA A 118 5.40 -11.80 -11.32
C ALA A 118 5.16 -10.80 -10.17
N GLU A 119 6.20 -10.48 -9.39
CA GLU A 119 6.15 -9.48 -8.33
C GLU A 119 5.77 -8.10 -8.87
N LYS A 120 6.37 -7.70 -10.01
CA LYS A 120 6.00 -6.46 -10.69
C LYS A 120 4.54 -6.45 -11.13
N ILE A 121 4.04 -7.53 -11.72
CA ILE A 121 2.63 -7.66 -12.11
C ILE A 121 1.73 -7.52 -10.87
N LEU A 122 2.09 -8.20 -9.77
CA LEU A 122 1.36 -8.16 -8.51
C LEU A 122 1.25 -6.73 -7.95
N ILE A 123 2.34 -5.98 -7.92
CA ILE A 123 2.37 -4.60 -7.37
C ILE A 123 1.48 -3.65 -8.18
N HIS A 124 1.32 -3.89 -9.49
CA HIS A 124 0.59 -3.00 -10.40
C HIS A 124 -0.85 -3.46 -10.69
N GLU A 125 -1.25 -4.66 -10.28
CA GLU A 125 -2.60 -5.14 -10.49
C GLU A 125 -3.58 -4.63 -9.44
N LYS A 126 -4.85 -4.48 -9.85
CA LYS A 126 -5.94 -4.32 -8.90
C LYS A 126 -6.30 -5.68 -8.35
N ASN A 127 -6.19 -5.84 -7.04
CA ASN A 127 -6.57 -7.05 -6.35
C ASN A 127 -7.28 -6.71 -5.04
N THR A 128 -8.08 -7.66 -4.55
CA THR A 128 -8.93 -7.49 -3.37
C THR A 128 -8.14 -7.28 -2.08
N LEU A 129 -6.90 -7.79 -1.98
CA LEU A 129 -6.04 -7.53 -0.83
C LEU A 129 -5.66 -6.06 -0.78
N PHE A 130 -5.12 -5.52 -1.87
CA PHE A 130 -4.69 -4.13 -1.95
C PHE A 130 -5.86 -3.16 -1.85
N GLU A 131 -7.01 -3.45 -2.46
CA GLU A 131 -8.24 -2.68 -2.26
C GLU A 131 -8.66 -2.66 -0.78
N SER A 132 -8.59 -3.81 -0.09
CA SER A 132 -8.88 -3.87 1.35
C SER A 132 -7.86 -3.11 2.20
N LEU A 133 -6.58 -3.12 1.84
CA LEU A 133 -5.55 -2.34 2.54
C LEU A 133 -5.82 -0.84 2.36
N THR A 134 -6.04 -0.39 1.14
CA THR A 134 -6.32 1.03 0.84
C THR A 134 -7.57 1.52 1.57
N GLY A 135 -8.66 0.74 1.57
CA GLY A 135 -9.87 1.10 2.33
C GLY A 135 -9.62 1.26 3.83
N LYS A 136 -8.77 0.40 4.43
CA LYS A 136 -8.39 0.55 5.85
C LYS A 136 -7.55 1.81 6.11
N LEU A 137 -6.76 2.28 5.15
CA LEU A 137 -6.00 3.53 5.29
C LEU A 137 -6.92 4.76 5.23
N GLU A 138 -8.02 4.67 4.46
CA GLU A 138 -9.07 5.70 4.44
C GLU A 138 -9.87 5.73 5.74
N ASP A 139 -10.22 4.55 6.28
CA ASP A 139 -10.97 4.41 7.53
C ASP A 139 -10.16 4.87 8.76
N PHE A 140 -8.83 4.75 8.73
CA PHE A 140 -7.94 5.05 9.86
C PHE A 140 -6.76 5.94 9.44
N PRO A 141 -6.91 7.28 9.35
CA PRO A 141 -5.86 8.18 8.88
C PRO A 141 -4.55 8.14 9.68
N GLU A 142 -4.62 7.83 10.99
CA GLU A 142 -3.44 7.68 11.85
C GLU A 142 -2.56 6.51 11.40
N LEU A 143 -3.15 5.46 10.83
CA LEU A 143 -2.42 4.32 10.26
C LEU A 143 -1.55 4.76 9.09
N ALA A 144 -2.11 5.57 8.18
CA ALA A 144 -1.37 6.11 7.06
C ALA A 144 -0.20 6.99 7.52
N GLN A 145 -0.37 7.79 8.58
CA GLN A 145 0.71 8.61 9.14
C GLN A 145 1.86 7.76 9.69
N ILE A 146 1.54 6.70 10.46
CA ILE A 146 2.53 5.76 10.99
C ILE A 146 3.30 5.11 9.84
N LEU A 147 2.59 4.60 8.83
CA LEU A 147 3.24 3.91 7.71
C LEU A 147 4.12 4.85 6.88
N LYS A 148 3.67 6.09 6.61
CA LYS A 148 4.50 7.12 5.97
C LYS A 148 5.76 7.42 6.78
N ALA A 149 5.64 7.51 8.11
CA ALA A 149 6.80 7.74 8.97
C ALA A 149 7.82 6.59 8.94
N ILE A 150 7.36 5.33 8.93
CA ILE A 150 8.26 4.16 8.81
C ILE A 150 8.94 4.16 7.43
N LEU A 151 8.15 4.31 6.36
CA LEU A 151 8.60 4.12 4.98
C LEU A 151 9.49 5.25 4.46
N PHE A 152 9.17 6.51 4.78
CA PHE A 152 9.90 7.67 4.25
C PHE A 152 11.00 8.18 5.18
N ASN A 153 10.79 8.14 6.50
CA ASN A 153 11.76 8.73 7.43
C ASN A 153 12.80 7.71 7.89
N GLY A 154 12.59 6.41 7.66
CA GLY A 154 13.48 5.34 8.10
C GLY A 154 13.71 5.31 9.61
N LEU A 155 12.84 5.99 10.39
CA LEU A 155 13.00 6.11 11.83
C LEU A 155 12.48 4.83 12.49
N PRO A 156 13.30 4.14 13.31
CA PRO A 156 12.82 3.01 14.08
C PRO A 156 11.78 3.53 15.09
N MET A 157 10.52 3.17 14.88
CA MET A 157 9.46 3.45 15.83
C MET A 157 9.33 2.27 16.79
N SER A 158 9.34 2.54 18.10
CA SER A 158 9.14 1.49 19.09
C SER A 158 7.71 0.97 19.04
N TYR A 159 7.57 -0.35 19.13
CA TYR A 159 6.28 -1.00 19.30
C TYR A 159 5.75 -0.73 20.71
N ALA A 160 4.55 -0.14 20.82
CA ALA A 160 3.90 0.13 22.10
C ALA A 160 2.48 -0.44 22.10
N ALA A 161 2.26 -1.51 22.88
CA ALA A 161 0.99 -2.24 23.03
C ALA A 161 -0.13 -1.47 23.77
N GLY A 162 -0.02 -0.14 23.84
CA GLY A 162 -1.09 0.75 24.31
C GLY A 162 -1.33 1.92 23.35
N ASN A 163 -0.62 1.96 22.23
CA ASN A 163 -0.89 2.89 21.15
C ASN A 163 -1.91 2.24 20.21
N GLN A 164 -3.14 2.74 20.25
CA GLN A 164 -4.26 2.20 19.50
C GLN A 164 -4.00 2.14 17.98
N ALA A 165 -3.28 3.12 17.43
CA ALA A 165 -2.95 3.11 16.00
C ALA A 165 -1.96 1.99 15.64
N ILE A 166 -1.00 1.68 16.52
CA ILE A 166 -0.09 0.54 16.36
C ILE A 166 -0.83 -0.79 16.48
N GLU A 167 -1.77 -0.91 17.43
CA GLU A 167 -2.58 -2.10 17.60
C GLU A 167 -3.48 -2.36 16.37
N VAL A 168 -4.10 -1.32 15.84
CA VAL A 168 -4.91 -1.40 14.61
C VAL A 168 -4.04 -1.76 13.41
N ALA A 169 -2.85 -1.16 13.27
CA ALA A 169 -1.89 -1.49 12.22
C ALA A 169 -1.49 -2.97 12.25
N SER A 170 -1.18 -3.48 13.45
CA SER A 170 -0.76 -4.86 13.66
C SER A 170 -1.90 -5.83 13.39
N MET A 171 -3.11 -5.53 13.89
CA MET A 171 -4.32 -6.33 13.66
C MET A 171 -4.66 -6.46 12.18
N PHE A 172 -4.49 -5.41 11.39
CA PHE A 172 -4.76 -5.46 9.96
C PHE A 172 -3.62 -6.08 9.14
N GLY A 173 -2.53 -6.48 9.79
CA GLY A 173 -1.38 -7.11 9.15
C GLY A 173 -0.49 -6.14 8.38
N PHE A 174 -0.56 -4.83 8.65
CA PHE A 174 0.34 -3.86 8.01
C PHE A 174 1.74 -3.90 8.61
N VAL A 175 1.83 -4.16 9.91
CA VAL A 175 3.08 -4.07 10.67
C VAL A 175 3.24 -5.24 11.62
N ARG A 176 4.48 -5.53 11.96
CA ARG A 176 4.89 -6.54 12.94
C ARG A 176 5.89 -5.95 13.93
N ASN A 177 5.96 -6.57 15.10
CA ASN A 177 6.97 -6.24 16.10
C ASN A 177 8.24 -7.06 15.84
N VAL A 178 9.35 -6.38 15.56
CA VAL A 178 10.68 -6.97 15.39
C VAL A 178 11.58 -6.39 16.47
N ASP A 179 11.90 -7.20 17.48
CA ASP A 179 12.78 -6.82 18.59
C ASP A 179 12.38 -5.51 19.30
N GLY A 180 11.08 -5.28 19.45
CA GLY A 180 10.54 -4.06 20.08
C GLY A 180 10.37 -2.88 19.12
N ASN A 181 10.64 -3.06 17.83
CA ASN A 181 10.46 -2.05 16.79
C ASN A 181 9.33 -2.40 15.84
N LEU A 182 8.69 -1.37 15.32
CA LEU A 182 7.65 -1.47 14.31
C LEU A 182 8.28 -1.60 12.93
N ALA A 183 8.01 -2.71 12.25
CA ALA A 183 8.39 -2.92 10.86
C ALA A 183 7.14 -3.21 10.03
N VAL A 184 7.15 -2.84 8.74
CA VAL A 184 6.10 -3.26 7.81
C VAL A 184 6.14 -4.79 7.68
N ALA A 185 4.96 -5.40 7.54
CA ALA A 185 4.81 -6.84 7.66
C ALA A 185 5.59 -7.63 6.61
N ASN A 186 5.71 -7.12 5.39
CA ASN A 186 6.45 -7.75 4.29
C ASN A 186 6.88 -6.71 3.24
N ARG A 187 7.87 -7.08 2.42
CA ARG A 187 8.48 -6.20 1.41
C ARG A 187 7.54 -5.81 0.27
N ILE A 188 6.57 -6.67 -0.07
CA ILE A 188 5.56 -6.33 -1.08
C ILE A 188 4.68 -5.18 -0.59
N PHE A 189 4.27 -5.22 0.69
CA PHE A 189 3.53 -4.12 1.31
C PHE A 189 4.37 -2.86 1.39
N GLU A 190 5.65 -2.96 1.75
CA GLU A 190 6.56 -1.80 1.73
C GLU A 190 6.56 -1.13 0.35
N THR A 191 6.77 -1.92 -0.70
CA THR A 191 6.86 -1.41 -2.07
C THR A 191 5.53 -0.82 -2.55
N TYR A 192 4.43 -1.53 -2.30
CA TYR A 192 3.10 -1.09 -2.69
C TYR A 192 2.70 0.22 -1.98
N LEU A 193 2.85 0.28 -0.66
CA LEU A 193 2.48 1.44 0.15
C LEU A 193 3.38 2.64 -0.14
N TYR A 194 4.68 2.41 -0.33
CA TYR A 194 5.61 3.46 -0.73
C TYR A 194 5.18 4.11 -2.05
N ASN A 195 4.88 3.29 -3.07
CA ASN A 195 4.43 3.79 -4.37
C ASN A 195 3.08 4.51 -4.28
N LEU A 196 2.15 3.99 -3.48
CA LEU A 196 0.84 4.60 -3.24
C LEU A 196 1.01 6.00 -2.63
N PHE A 197 1.75 6.11 -1.53
CA PHE A 197 1.97 7.38 -0.84
C PHE A 197 2.77 8.37 -1.66
N LEU A 198 3.76 7.91 -2.42
CA LEU A 198 4.50 8.77 -3.34
C LEU A 198 3.57 9.35 -4.42
N SER A 199 2.69 8.53 -5.01
CA SER A 199 1.71 8.98 -5.99
C SER A 199 0.71 9.98 -5.40
N GLU A 200 0.28 9.81 -4.14
CA GLU A 200 -0.59 10.78 -3.46
C GLU A 200 0.10 12.14 -3.29
N GLU A 201 1.37 12.14 -2.88
CA GLU A 201 2.16 13.36 -2.69
C GLU A 201 2.41 14.08 -4.02
N GLU A 202 2.73 13.35 -5.09
CA GLU A 202 2.89 13.92 -6.44
C GLU A 202 1.61 14.62 -6.92
N VAL A 203 0.45 13.99 -6.73
CA VAL A 203 -0.85 14.58 -7.07
C VAL A 203 -1.12 15.82 -6.24
N SER A 204 -0.90 15.75 -4.92
CA SER A 204 -1.06 16.87 -4.00
C SER A 204 -0.19 18.06 -4.42
N ASN A 205 1.10 17.83 -4.68
CA ASN A 205 2.05 18.85 -5.14
C ASN A 205 1.66 19.46 -6.49
N ALA A 206 1.19 18.65 -7.44
CA ALA A 206 0.69 19.14 -8.72
C ALA A 206 -0.54 20.05 -8.53
N VAL A 207 -1.47 19.67 -7.65
CA VAL A 207 -2.64 20.50 -7.32
C VAL A 207 -2.20 21.83 -6.71
N TYR A 208 -1.27 21.84 -5.76
CA TYR A 208 -0.72 23.08 -5.17
C TYR A 208 -0.06 23.98 -6.23
N ALA A 209 0.79 23.42 -7.10
CA ALA A 209 1.46 24.18 -8.15
C ALA A 209 0.44 24.82 -9.12
N THR A 210 -0.63 24.11 -9.48
CA THR A 210 -1.69 24.66 -10.34
C THR A 210 -2.50 25.75 -9.63
N ALA A 211 -2.74 25.62 -8.32
CA ALA A 211 -3.44 26.62 -7.52
C ALA A 211 -2.62 27.92 -7.42
N ASP A 212 -1.32 27.82 -7.19
CA ASP A 212 -0.41 28.98 -7.17
C ASP A 212 -0.29 29.64 -8.53
N HIS A 213 -0.21 28.87 -9.62
CA HIS A 213 -0.22 29.41 -10.97
C HIS A 213 -1.53 30.16 -11.28
N LYS A 214 -2.69 29.60 -10.90
CA LYS A 214 -3.99 30.28 -11.04
C LYS A 214 -4.07 31.56 -10.20
N ARG A 215 -3.58 31.54 -8.96
CA ARG A 215 -3.54 32.70 -8.06
C ARG A 215 -2.64 33.81 -8.60
N ASN A 216 -1.46 33.47 -9.11
CA ASN A 216 -0.53 34.42 -9.71
C ASN A 216 -1.10 35.01 -11.01
N ARG A 217 -1.75 34.20 -11.85
CA ARG A 217 -2.45 34.70 -13.05
C ARG A 217 -3.60 35.65 -12.70
N ALA A 218 -4.39 35.33 -11.68
CA ALA A 218 -5.48 36.19 -11.22
C ALA A 218 -4.97 37.54 -10.67
N LYS A 219 -3.84 37.55 -9.94
CA LYS A 219 -3.19 38.79 -9.50
C LYS A 219 -2.69 39.63 -10.68
N LEU A 220 -2.09 39.00 -11.69
CA LEU A 220 -1.62 39.68 -12.90
C LEU A 220 -2.77 40.30 -13.71
N CYS A 221 -3.90 39.60 -13.83
CA CYS A 221 -5.11 40.13 -14.47
C CYS A 221 -5.70 41.32 -13.70
N ARG A 222 -5.83 41.23 -12.36
CA ARG A 222 -6.30 42.36 -11.53
C ARG A 222 -5.39 43.59 -11.61
N GLY A 223 -4.06 43.38 -11.67
CA GLY A 223 -3.10 44.48 -11.85
C GLY A 223 -3.19 45.15 -13.23
N LYS A 224 -3.51 44.38 -14.28
CA LYS A 224 -3.76 44.94 -15.62
C LYS A 224 -5.08 45.72 -15.67
N ASP A 225 -6.16 45.23 -15.07
CA ASP A 225 -7.46 45.92 -15.05
C ASP A 225 -7.38 47.28 -14.32
N GLN A 226 -6.68 47.35 -13.18
CA GLN A 226 -6.43 48.61 -12.47
C GLN A 226 -5.58 49.60 -13.29
N GLY A 227 -4.58 49.10 -14.04
CA GLY A 227 -3.78 49.90 -14.96
C GLY A 227 -4.59 50.44 -16.15
N TYR A 228 -5.50 49.64 -16.70
CA TYR A 228 -6.40 50.06 -17.79
C TYR A 228 -7.45 51.09 -17.32
N GLU A 229 -8.02 50.93 -16.11
CA GLU A 229 -8.94 51.91 -15.53
C GLU A 229 -8.25 53.26 -15.24
N ALA A 230 -7.04 53.24 -14.67
CA ALA A 230 -6.24 54.45 -14.48
C ALA A 230 -5.96 55.16 -15.82
N HIS A 231 -5.53 54.42 -16.84
CA HIS A 231 -5.28 54.99 -18.18
C HIS A 231 -6.54 55.58 -18.83
N ARG A 232 -7.72 54.99 -18.59
CA ARG A 232 -9.01 55.49 -19.08
C ARG A 232 -9.44 56.76 -18.35
N TYR A 233 -9.20 56.83 -17.04
CA TYR A 233 -9.46 58.01 -16.22
C TYR A 233 -8.59 59.21 -16.67
N TYR A 234 -7.27 59.01 -16.85
CA TYR A 234 -6.37 60.07 -17.33
C TYR A 234 -6.66 60.51 -18.78
N ARG A 235 -7.04 59.59 -19.68
CA ARG A 235 -7.50 59.96 -21.05
C ARG A 235 -8.83 60.72 -21.05
N GLY A 236 -9.73 60.43 -20.10
CA GLY A 236 -11.01 61.12 -19.94
C GLY A 236 -10.83 62.56 -19.44
N LEU A 237 -9.90 62.78 -18.50
CA LEU A 237 -9.53 64.11 -18.01
C LEU A 237 -8.89 64.97 -19.10
N TRP A 238 -7.96 64.42 -19.88
CA TRP A 238 -7.32 65.15 -21.00
C TRP A 238 -8.27 65.55 -22.13
N ARG A 239 -9.38 64.81 -22.35
CA ARG A 239 -10.38 65.17 -23.38
C ARG A 239 -11.34 66.29 -22.94
N ARG A 240 -11.42 66.61 -21.63
CA ARG A 240 -12.21 67.74 -21.13
C ARG A 240 -11.43 69.05 -21.14
N THR A 241 -10.10 69.01 -21.07
CA THR A 241 -9.25 70.22 -21.01
C THR A 241 -8.90 70.82 -22.37
N VAL A 242 -9.27 70.17 -23.49
CA VAL A 242 -8.94 70.61 -24.87
C VAL A 242 -10.22 71.00 -25.64
N ARG A 243 -11.30 71.33 -24.93
CA ARG A 243 -12.59 71.70 -25.55
C ARG A 243 -13.28 72.90 -24.89
N ASP A 244 -12.49 73.72 -24.20
CA ASP A 244 -12.78 75.11 -23.84
C ASP A 244 -11.62 75.98 -24.38
#